data_AF-A0A933MD13-F1
#
_entry.id   AF-A0A933MD13-F1
#
_cell.length_a   1.000
_cell.length_b   1.000
_cell.length_c   1.000
_cell.angle_alpha   90.00
_cell.angle_beta   90.00
_cell.angle_gamma   90.00
#
_symmetry.space_group_name_H-M   'P 1'
#
loop_
_entity.id
_entity.type
_entity.pdbx_description
1 polymer ?
#
loop_
_entity_poly.entity_id
_entity_poly.type
_entity_poly.pdbx_seq_one_letter_code
_entity_poly.pdbx_strand_id
1 'polypeptide(L)'
;MVETLEFLIRQAAESPRQDRKALFKELLRSEVFLLNIGAPVAEARTVRLAADSDPFMVWADKDPELGGAWVPVFAARDTVSDFVLARGLEAPQAQAFLWMGFESPQIFGLLLGVECFAGVKLFVAPSCFVSLGWTEVKALSARRVPQAPERYDGPTVKLDLPPGLKVACGRLEDTQDKILCIPEAGHFRAEDVRKLVRFDIGENEGWMPCRHFLQVLRYLWGKGAQDSGQYHDNLLESLIGFEMYGEAESLCRWLGPNRNEEHAWKRLAHILSRTGRLKECASLCERGIEKYPDERFFPACGAKALLDAGLKDEARRMIAAGLERFHGDEDLEELSLRL
;
A
#
# COMPACT_ATOMS: atom_id res chain seq x y z
N MET A 1 26.99 -6.89 -21.82
CA MET A 1 26.59 -5.47 -21.70
C MET A 1 25.90 -5.35 -20.36
N VAL A 2 26.31 -4.43 -19.48
CA VAL A 2 25.60 -4.21 -18.21
C VAL A 2 24.40 -3.33 -18.53
N GLU A 3 23.19 -3.88 -18.42
CA GLU A 3 21.96 -3.11 -18.61
C GLU A 3 21.87 -2.05 -17.51
N THR A 4 21.66 -0.80 -17.87
CA THR A 4 21.49 0.30 -16.90
C THR A 4 20.10 0.24 -16.28
N LEU A 5 19.94 0.79 -15.08
CA LEU A 5 18.62 0.87 -14.42
C LEU A 5 17.59 1.59 -15.30
N GLU A 6 17.98 2.66 -15.98
CA GLU A 6 17.12 3.39 -16.91
C GLU A 6 16.62 2.51 -18.07
N PHE A 7 17.51 1.69 -18.65
CA PHE A 7 17.15 0.76 -19.72
C PHE A 7 16.11 -0.25 -19.23
N LEU A 8 16.32 -0.82 -18.05
CA LEU A 8 15.41 -1.81 -17.47
C LEU A 8 14.05 -1.21 -17.10
N ILE A 9 14.00 0.04 -16.63
CA ILE A 9 12.73 0.74 -16.37
C ILE A 9 12.00 0.99 -17.69
N ARG A 10 12.68 1.45 -18.75
CA ARG A 10 12.07 1.65 -20.09
C ARG A 10 11.51 0.35 -20.65
N GLN A 11 12.28 -0.73 -20.60
CA GLN A 11 11.83 -2.05 -21.03
C GLN A 11 10.60 -2.51 -20.26
N ALA A 12 10.58 -2.34 -18.93
CA ALA A 12 9.44 -2.70 -18.10
C ALA A 12 8.21 -1.80 -18.32
N ALA A 13 8.39 -0.55 -18.74
CA ALA A 13 7.30 0.35 -19.13
C ALA A 13 6.71 -0.01 -20.50
N GLU A 14 7.56 -0.37 -21.47
CA GLU A 14 7.15 -0.79 -22.82
C GLU A 14 6.50 -2.19 -22.81
N SER A 15 6.94 -3.07 -21.91
CA SER A 15 6.48 -4.45 -21.79
C SER A 15 5.98 -4.77 -20.37
N PRO A 16 4.85 -4.19 -19.93
CA PRO A 16 4.41 -4.24 -18.53
C PRO A 16 4.06 -5.64 -18.01
N ARG A 17 3.82 -6.59 -18.91
CA ARG A 17 3.51 -7.99 -18.59
C ARG A 17 4.75 -8.88 -18.47
N GLN A 18 5.91 -8.42 -18.92
CA GLN A 18 7.13 -9.22 -18.86
C GLN A 18 7.65 -9.34 -17.42
N ASP A 19 8.44 -10.39 -17.21
CA ASP A 19 9.16 -10.61 -15.96
C ASP A 19 10.09 -9.41 -15.65
N ARG A 20 10.05 -8.93 -14.40
CA ARG A 20 10.81 -7.75 -13.93
C ARG A 20 12.01 -8.12 -13.05
N LYS A 21 12.44 -9.38 -13.03
CA LYS A 21 13.54 -9.90 -12.20
C LYS A 21 14.86 -9.19 -12.46
N ALA A 22 15.15 -8.84 -13.72
CA ALA A 22 16.32 -8.04 -14.05
C ALA A 22 16.25 -6.64 -13.43
N LEU A 23 15.13 -5.94 -13.61
CA LEU A 23 14.85 -4.65 -12.99
C LEU A 23 14.97 -4.70 -11.45
N PHE A 24 14.39 -5.70 -10.80
CA PHE A 24 14.47 -5.85 -9.34
C PHE A 24 15.89 -6.10 -8.84
N LYS A 25 16.65 -6.96 -9.54
CA LYS A 25 18.06 -7.18 -9.19
C LYS A 25 18.90 -5.92 -9.37
N GLU A 26 18.60 -5.12 -10.40
CA GLU A 26 19.27 -3.84 -10.63
C GLU A 26 18.94 -2.85 -9.52
N LEU A 27 17.66 -2.68 -9.19
CA LEU A 27 17.23 -1.82 -8.10
C LEU A 27 17.97 -2.15 -6.80
N LEU A 28 18.13 -3.43 -6.45
CA LEU A 28 18.84 -3.82 -5.23
C LEU A 28 20.32 -3.41 -5.17
N ARG A 29 20.95 -3.08 -6.31
CA ARG A 29 22.36 -2.65 -6.39
C ARG A 29 22.56 -1.20 -6.80
N SER A 30 21.56 -0.57 -7.42
CA SER A 30 21.66 0.82 -7.85
C SER A 30 21.33 1.79 -6.72
N GLU A 31 21.94 2.97 -6.80
CA GLU A 31 21.46 4.15 -6.11
C GLU A 31 20.21 4.70 -6.81
N VAL A 32 19.24 5.16 -6.04
CA VAL A 32 18.03 5.82 -6.56
C VAL A 32 17.77 7.11 -5.79
N PHE A 33 17.03 8.02 -6.42
CA PHE A 33 16.81 9.36 -5.92
C PHE A 33 15.33 9.59 -5.58
N LEU A 34 15.08 10.36 -4.52
CA LEU A 34 13.74 10.82 -4.13
C LEU A 34 13.63 12.33 -4.22
N LEU A 35 12.39 12.81 -4.39
CA LEU A 35 12.05 14.22 -4.22
C LEU A 35 11.58 14.47 -2.76
N ASN A 36 12.38 15.21 -1.98
CA ASN A 36 12.08 15.62 -0.59
C ASN A 36 11.76 17.12 -0.54
N ILE A 37 11.04 17.53 0.49
CA ILE A 37 10.60 18.88 0.80
C ILE A 37 11.19 19.26 2.17
N GLY A 38 12.17 20.19 2.23
CA GLY A 38 12.64 20.68 3.54
C GLY A 38 14.10 21.13 3.73
N ALA A 39 14.95 21.18 2.69
CA ALA A 39 16.28 21.83 2.72
C ALA A 39 16.74 22.21 1.29
N PRO A 40 17.89 22.87 1.05
CA PRO A 40 18.32 23.28 -0.30
C PRO A 40 19.14 22.21 -1.06
N VAL A 41 18.88 22.13 -2.38
CA VAL A 41 19.51 21.27 -3.41
C VAL A 41 21.04 21.23 -3.42
N ALA A 42 21.69 22.25 -2.84
CA ALA A 42 23.13 22.42 -2.89
C ALA A 42 23.92 21.44 -1.99
N GLU A 43 23.30 20.84 -0.97
CA GLU A 43 23.98 19.94 -0.03
C GLU A 43 23.47 18.50 -0.18
N ALA A 44 24.04 17.75 -1.12
CA ALA A 44 23.85 16.31 -1.21
C ALA A 44 24.40 15.65 0.07
N ARG A 45 23.53 15.37 1.05
CA ARG A 45 23.89 14.60 2.24
C ARG A 45 23.19 13.25 2.20
N THR A 46 23.98 12.19 2.36
CA THR A 46 23.46 10.88 2.75
C THR A 46 22.95 11.01 4.18
N VAL A 47 21.62 11.04 4.36
CA VAL A 47 21.01 11.04 5.69
C VAL A 47 20.69 9.59 6.05
N ARG A 48 21.41 9.02 7.02
CA ARG A 48 20.97 7.78 7.66
C ARG A 48 19.88 8.13 8.65
N LEU A 49 18.63 7.96 8.24
CA LEU A 49 17.49 8.09 9.14
C LEU A 49 17.46 6.85 10.05
N ALA A 50 17.51 7.07 11.35
CA ALA A 50 17.22 6.03 12.33
C ALA A 50 15.69 5.82 12.35
N ALA A 51 15.22 4.66 12.81
CA ALA A 51 13.78 4.39 12.94
C ALA A 51 13.03 5.40 13.84
N ASP A 52 13.77 6.23 14.58
CA ASP A 52 13.28 7.20 15.55
C ASP A 52 13.58 8.66 15.17
N SER A 53 14.12 8.93 13.97
CA SER A 53 14.42 10.30 13.54
C SER A 53 13.19 11.02 12.97
N ASP A 54 13.22 12.36 13.09
CA ASP A 54 12.24 13.35 12.60
C ASP A 54 11.49 13.00 11.30
N PRO A 55 10.25 13.49 11.13
CA PRO A 55 9.41 13.17 9.98
C PRO A 55 10.13 13.41 8.66
N PHE A 56 10.21 12.35 7.85
CA PHE A 56 10.77 12.37 6.51
C PHE A 56 9.71 12.86 5.51
N MET A 57 9.88 14.09 5.01
CA MET A 57 8.89 14.76 4.16
C MET A 57 9.13 14.47 2.67
N VAL A 58 8.51 13.44 2.13
CA VAL A 58 8.64 13.09 0.71
C VAL A 58 7.48 13.65 -0.12
N TRP A 59 7.76 14.05 -1.35
CA TRP A 59 6.69 14.32 -2.32
C TRP A 59 5.97 13.02 -2.70
N ALA A 60 4.65 13.04 -2.71
CA ALA A 60 3.84 11.91 -3.16
C ALA A 60 2.64 12.40 -4.01
N ASP A 61 2.34 11.65 -5.07
CA ASP A 61 1.13 11.84 -5.85
C ASP A 61 -0.01 11.06 -5.20
N LYS A 62 -1.15 11.72 -4.94
CA LYS A 62 -2.36 11.02 -4.54
C LYS A 62 -2.95 10.24 -5.72
N ASP A 63 -3.31 8.99 -5.46
CA ASP A 63 -4.06 8.16 -6.38
C ASP A 63 -5.49 8.72 -6.53
N PRO A 64 -5.87 9.19 -7.74
CA PRO A 64 -7.17 9.80 -7.94
C PRO A 64 -8.32 8.80 -7.89
N GLU A 65 -8.04 7.51 -8.08
CA GLU A 65 -9.05 6.47 -8.07
C GLU A 65 -9.21 5.92 -6.66
N LEU A 66 -8.15 5.38 -6.06
CA LEU A 66 -8.26 4.62 -4.82
C LEU A 66 -7.77 5.37 -3.57
N GLY A 67 -7.11 6.52 -3.72
CA GLY A 67 -6.74 7.41 -2.62
C GLY A 67 -5.37 7.17 -1.98
N GLY A 68 -4.67 6.09 -2.31
CA GLY A 68 -3.31 5.81 -1.83
C GLY A 68 -2.25 6.83 -2.32
N ALA A 69 -1.10 6.86 -1.68
CA ALA A 69 0.01 7.78 -1.98
C ALA A 69 1.11 7.06 -2.77
N TRP A 70 1.49 7.62 -3.92
CA TRP A 70 2.51 7.10 -4.82
C TRP A 70 3.73 8.00 -4.83
N VAL A 71 4.87 7.48 -4.39
CA VAL A 71 6.11 8.25 -4.28
C VAL A 71 6.93 8.17 -5.57
N PRO A 72 7.28 9.28 -6.22
CA PRO A 72 8.21 9.29 -7.35
C PRO A 72 9.63 8.92 -6.91
N VAL A 73 10.24 7.96 -7.59
CA VAL A 73 11.62 7.51 -7.40
C VAL A 73 12.33 7.56 -8.75
N PHE A 74 13.58 8.02 -8.78
CA PHE A 74 14.30 8.33 -10.01
C PHE A 74 15.59 7.51 -10.12
N ALA A 75 15.90 7.05 -11.33
CA ALA A 75 17.14 6.32 -11.61
C ALA A 75 18.38 7.23 -11.70
N ALA A 76 18.17 8.52 -11.98
CA ALA A 76 19.23 9.51 -12.09
C ALA A 76 18.80 10.84 -11.46
N ARG A 77 19.81 11.62 -11.02
CA ARG A 77 19.63 12.94 -10.41
C ARG A 77 18.94 13.93 -11.36
N ASP A 78 19.39 14.00 -12.61
CA ASP A 78 18.91 15.00 -13.56
C ASP A 78 17.41 14.78 -13.89
N THR A 79 16.94 13.53 -13.82
CA THR A 79 15.52 13.19 -13.98
C THR A 79 14.63 13.83 -12.92
N VAL A 80 15.14 14.10 -11.72
CA VAL A 80 14.37 14.77 -10.66
C VAL A 80 14.08 16.22 -11.05
N SER A 81 15.08 16.93 -11.57
CA SER A 81 14.93 18.31 -12.02
C SER A 81 13.99 18.41 -13.22
N ASP A 82 14.14 17.52 -14.19
CA ASP A 82 13.24 17.44 -15.35
C ASP A 82 11.79 17.17 -14.92
N PHE A 83 11.59 16.29 -13.94
CA PHE A 83 10.26 15.99 -13.41
C PHE A 83 9.60 17.20 -12.74
N VAL A 84 10.34 17.93 -11.88
CA VAL A 84 9.85 19.14 -11.21
C VAL A 84 9.49 20.22 -12.25
N LEU A 85 10.37 20.47 -13.22
CA LEU A 85 10.17 21.46 -14.28
C LEU A 85 8.99 21.10 -15.19
N ALA A 86 8.92 19.85 -15.66
CA ALA A 86 7.88 19.40 -16.58
C ALA A 86 6.48 19.45 -15.98
N ARG A 87 6.35 19.30 -14.66
CA ARG A 87 5.07 19.36 -13.95
C ARG A 87 4.76 20.72 -13.33
N GLY A 88 5.67 21.69 -13.45
CA GLY A 88 5.53 23.01 -12.85
C GLY A 88 5.30 22.94 -11.34
N LEU A 89 5.99 22.02 -10.65
CA LEU A 89 5.78 21.83 -9.21
C LEU A 89 6.37 23.01 -8.43
N GLU A 90 5.64 23.46 -7.43
CA GLU A 90 6.09 24.45 -6.45
C GLU A 90 6.21 23.78 -5.09
N ALA A 91 7.32 24.05 -4.39
CA ALA A 91 7.52 23.51 -3.05
C ALA A 91 6.57 24.21 -2.06
N PRO A 92 5.89 23.46 -1.17
CA PRO A 92 5.02 24.07 -0.18
C PRO A 92 5.81 24.95 0.81
N GLN A 93 5.22 26.08 1.22
CA GLN A 93 5.66 26.90 2.36
C GLN A 93 7.10 27.46 2.30
N ALA A 94 7.50 28.11 1.20
CA ALA A 94 8.83 28.72 1.02
C ALA A 94 10.02 27.75 1.17
N GLN A 95 9.76 26.44 1.14
CA GLN A 95 10.80 25.42 1.16
C GLN A 95 11.37 25.23 -0.24
N ALA A 96 12.54 24.59 -0.34
CA ALA A 96 13.09 24.14 -1.61
C ALA A 96 12.85 22.63 -1.77
N PHE A 97 12.63 22.20 -3.01
CA PHE A 97 12.76 20.79 -3.35
C PHE A 97 14.19 20.34 -3.10
N LEU A 98 14.35 19.08 -2.71
CA LEU A 98 15.60 18.36 -2.58
C LEU A 98 15.55 17.08 -3.39
N TRP A 99 16.67 16.67 -3.95
CA TRP A 99 16.88 15.26 -4.21
C TRP A 99 17.87 14.67 -3.23
N MET A 100 17.68 13.41 -2.89
CA MET A 100 18.59 12.65 -2.05
C MET A 100 18.80 11.29 -2.67
N GLY A 101 20.06 10.88 -2.79
CA GLY A 101 20.46 9.56 -3.25
C GLY A 101 20.57 8.59 -2.08
N PHE A 102 20.06 7.38 -2.28
CA PHE A 102 20.16 6.30 -1.30
C PHE A 102 20.40 4.97 -1.98
N GLU A 103 21.00 4.04 -1.24
CA GLU A 103 20.90 2.62 -1.59
C GLU A 103 19.42 2.20 -1.61
N SER A 104 18.97 1.62 -2.71
CA SER A 104 17.55 1.30 -2.89
C SER A 104 16.92 0.48 -1.77
N PRO A 105 17.55 -0.56 -1.17
CA PRO A 105 16.92 -1.26 -0.05
C PRO A 105 16.60 -0.36 1.15
N GLN A 106 17.47 0.61 1.43
CA GLN A 106 17.27 1.57 2.52
C GLN A 106 16.12 2.52 2.19
N ILE A 107 16.07 3.03 0.95
CA ILE A 107 15.01 3.93 0.50
C ILE A 107 13.63 3.27 0.62
N PHE A 108 13.51 2.04 0.16
CA PHE A 108 12.24 1.32 0.18
C PHE A 108 11.80 1.02 1.62
N GLY A 109 12.75 0.79 2.54
CA GLY A 109 12.45 0.68 3.97
C GLY A 109 11.86 1.96 4.56
N LEU A 110 12.44 3.12 4.21
CA LEU A 110 11.95 4.43 4.67
C LEU A 110 10.54 4.72 4.15
N LEU A 111 10.28 4.41 2.88
CA LEU A 111 9.00 4.69 2.24
C LEU A 111 7.84 3.89 2.83
N LEU A 112 8.09 2.74 3.47
CA LEU A 112 7.03 1.99 4.16
C LEU A 112 6.43 2.74 5.35
N GLY A 113 7.12 3.75 5.89
CA GLY A 113 6.60 4.64 6.93
C GLY A 113 5.75 5.80 6.39
N VAL A 114 5.65 5.97 5.06
CA VAL A 114 4.83 7.04 4.48
C VAL A 114 3.34 6.75 4.73
N GLU A 115 2.64 7.81 5.09
CA GLU A 115 1.21 7.79 5.33
C GLU A 115 0.44 7.45 4.03
N CYS A 116 -0.53 6.54 4.12
CA CYS A 116 -1.30 6.05 2.97
C CYS A 116 -0.42 5.48 1.84
N PHE A 117 0.79 4.98 2.13
CA PHE A 117 1.73 4.54 1.10
C PHE A 117 1.22 3.35 0.27
N ALA A 118 0.95 3.60 -1.01
CA ALA A 118 0.50 2.60 -1.98
C ALA A 118 1.68 1.93 -2.71
N GLY A 119 2.75 2.69 -2.93
CA GLY A 119 3.91 2.22 -3.68
C GLY A 119 4.75 3.35 -4.26
N VAL A 120 5.64 2.99 -5.18
CA VAL A 120 6.51 3.93 -5.88
C VAL A 120 6.25 3.95 -7.37
N LYS A 121 6.55 5.09 -8.01
CA LYS A 121 6.65 5.21 -9.47
C LYS A 121 8.11 5.45 -9.82
N LEU A 122 8.73 4.50 -10.51
CA LEU A 122 10.11 4.59 -11.00
C LEU A 122 10.12 5.40 -12.30
N PHE A 123 10.66 6.61 -12.28
CA PHE A 123 10.70 7.51 -13.44
C PHE A 123 12.05 7.47 -14.15
N VAL A 124 11.98 7.47 -15.49
CA VAL A 124 13.11 7.80 -16.39
C VAL A 124 12.79 9.04 -17.22
N ALA A 125 11.51 9.30 -17.49
CA ALA A 125 11.02 10.53 -18.10
C ALA A 125 9.59 10.79 -17.62
N PRO A 126 9.03 12.03 -17.75
CA PRO A 126 7.68 12.34 -17.27
C PRO A 126 6.58 11.39 -17.78
N SER A 127 6.72 10.87 -19.00
CA SER A 127 5.79 9.92 -19.62
C SER A 127 6.24 8.45 -19.56
N CYS A 128 7.42 8.16 -19.00
CA CYS A 128 8.00 6.83 -18.96
C CYS A 128 8.34 6.46 -17.52
N PHE A 129 7.44 5.67 -16.91
CA PHE A 129 7.58 5.19 -15.54
C PHE A 129 7.04 3.77 -15.38
N VAL A 130 7.44 3.14 -14.28
CA VAL A 130 6.94 1.83 -13.84
C VAL A 130 6.41 1.94 -12.42
N SER A 131 5.19 1.48 -12.18
CA SER A 131 4.63 1.41 -10.83
C SER A 131 5.08 0.13 -10.13
N LEU A 132 5.54 0.27 -8.88
CA LEU A 132 5.78 -0.84 -7.96
C LEU A 132 4.86 -0.71 -6.74
N GLY A 133 4.02 -1.71 -6.50
CA GLY A 133 3.09 -1.70 -5.37
C GLY A 133 3.78 -1.95 -4.03
N TRP A 134 3.04 -1.73 -2.94
CA TRP A 134 3.52 -1.92 -1.57
C TRP A 134 4.26 -3.26 -1.33
N THR A 135 3.74 -4.36 -1.87
CA THR A 135 4.31 -5.71 -1.72
C THR A 135 5.68 -5.85 -2.39
N GLU A 136 5.82 -5.29 -3.60
CA GLU A 136 7.08 -5.24 -4.34
C GLU A 136 8.10 -4.37 -3.58
N VAL A 137 7.68 -3.19 -3.09
CA VAL A 137 8.53 -2.29 -2.28
C VAL A 137 8.97 -2.96 -0.98
N LYS A 138 8.08 -3.65 -0.26
CA LYS A 138 8.40 -4.41 0.95
C LYS A 138 9.35 -5.57 0.69
N ALA A 139 9.24 -6.25 -0.45
CA ALA A 139 10.19 -7.27 -0.83
C ALA A 139 11.57 -6.66 -1.10
N LEU A 140 11.64 -5.54 -1.82
CA LEU A 140 12.89 -4.86 -2.13
C LEU A 140 13.58 -4.28 -0.89
N SER A 141 12.82 -3.74 0.08
CA SER A 141 13.39 -3.27 1.36
C SER A 141 14.02 -4.42 2.15
N ALA A 142 13.45 -5.61 2.06
CA ALA A 142 13.99 -6.86 2.61
C ALA A 142 15.07 -7.52 1.74
N ARG A 143 15.58 -6.83 0.70
CA ARG A 143 16.58 -7.34 -0.26
C ARG A 143 16.14 -8.62 -1.00
N ARG A 144 14.84 -8.80 -1.20
CA ARG A 144 14.25 -9.91 -1.94
C ARG A 144 13.78 -9.45 -3.31
N VAL A 145 13.79 -10.38 -4.27
CA VAL A 145 13.24 -10.16 -5.60
C VAL A 145 11.75 -10.53 -5.57
N PRO A 146 10.83 -9.58 -5.82
CA PRO A 146 9.40 -9.88 -5.93
C PRO A 146 9.10 -10.91 -7.02
N GLN A 147 8.08 -11.73 -6.79
CA GLN A 147 7.54 -12.66 -7.78
C GLN A 147 6.18 -12.17 -8.24
N ALA A 148 5.91 -12.27 -9.54
CA ALA A 148 4.64 -11.85 -10.14
C ALA A 148 4.16 -12.90 -11.17
N PRO A 149 2.85 -13.00 -11.43
CA PRO A 149 1.79 -12.25 -10.77
C PRO A 149 1.52 -12.77 -9.35
N GLU A 150 1.26 -11.86 -8.43
CA GLU A 150 0.69 -12.20 -7.13
C GLU A 150 -0.78 -12.58 -7.33
N ARG A 151 -1.20 -13.66 -6.65
CA ARG A 151 -2.54 -14.21 -6.78
C ARG A 151 -3.20 -14.23 -5.42
N TYR A 152 -4.40 -13.68 -5.39
CA TYR A 152 -5.23 -13.56 -4.21
C TYR A 152 -6.52 -14.33 -4.43
N ASP A 153 -7.00 -14.96 -3.37
CA ASP A 153 -8.40 -15.37 -3.33
C ASP A 153 -9.26 -14.14 -3.12
N GLY A 154 -10.33 -14.02 -3.89
CA GLY A 154 -11.27 -12.92 -3.74
C GLY A 154 -11.98 -12.98 -2.40
N PRO A 155 -12.51 -11.83 -1.94
CA PRO A 155 -13.46 -11.86 -0.84
C PRO A 155 -14.62 -12.80 -1.23
N THR A 156 -15.26 -13.44 -0.25
CA THR A 156 -16.41 -14.35 -0.45
C THR A 156 -17.64 -13.67 -1.09
N VAL A 157 -17.52 -12.39 -1.45
CA VAL A 157 -18.55 -11.57 -2.07
C VAL A 157 -18.67 -11.98 -3.53
N LYS A 158 -19.80 -12.60 -3.87
CA LYS A 158 -20.18 -12.87 -5.24
C LYS A 158 -20.33 -11.54 -6.01
N LEU A 159 -19.56 -11.38 -7.08
CA LEU A 159 -19.62 -10.19 -7.92
C LEU A 159 -20.73 -10.36 -8.97
N ASP A 160 -21.92 -9.86 -8.67
CA ASP A 160 -23.03 -9.89 -9.62
C ASP A 160 -22.88 -8.76 -10.66
N LEU A 161 -22.33 -9.11 -11.82
CA LEU A 161 -22.19 -8.18 -12.94
C LEU A 161 -23.57 -7.89 -13.57
N PRO A 162 -23.96 -6.61 -13.79
CA PRO A 162 -25.23 -6.25 -14.39
C PRO A 162 -25.41 -6.89 -15.76
N PRO A 163 -26.64 -7.32 -16.11
CA PRO A 163 -26.94 -7.80 -17.44
C PRO A 163 -26.54 -6.77 -18.52
N GLY A 164 -25.84 -7.22 -19.55
CA GLY A 164 -25.39 -6.37 -20.66
C GLY A 164 -24.07 -5.64 -20.44
N LEU A 165 -23.42 -5.78 -19.27
CA LEU A 165 -22.04 -5.30 -19.09
C LEU A 165 -21.11 -6.11 -20.01
N LYS A 166 -20.37 -5.43 -20.88
CA LYS A 166 -19.37 -6.10 -21.72
C LYS A 166 -18.20 -6.55 -20.87
N VAL A 167 -17.80 -7.80 -21.06
CA VAL A 167 -16.64 -8.39 -20.39
C VAL A 167 -15.70 -8.92 -21.46
N ALA A 168 -14.48 -8.40 -21.47
CA ALA A 168 -13.41 -9.00 -22.26
C ALA A 168 -12.84 -10.19 -21.49
N CYS A 169 -12.76 -11.34 -22.16
CA CYS A 169 -12.23 -12.57 -21.60
C CYS A 169 -10.99 -13.00 -22.38
N GLY A 170 -9.90 -13.31 -21.68
CA GLY A 170 -8.65 -13.82 -22.27
C GLY A 170 -8.11 -15.02 -21.50
N ARG A 171 -7.18 -15.77 -22.10
CA ARG A 171 -6.43 -16.81 -21.39
C ARG A 171 -5.09 -16.26 -20.93
N LEU A 172 -4.67 -16.62 -19.73
CA LEU A 172 -3.29 -16.40 -19.28
C LEU A 172 -2.41 -17.51 -19.83
N GLU A 173 -1.35 -17.16 -20.57
CA GLU A 173 -0.49 -18.10 -21.31
C GLU A 173 0.11 -19.21 -20.42
N ASP A 174 0.31 -18.94 -19.13
CA ASP A 174 0.93 -19.87 -18.18
C ASP A 174 -0.06 -20.75 -17.38
N THR A 175 -1.37 -20.67 -17.64
CA THR A 175 -2.36 -21.46 -16.91
C THR A 175 -3.49 -21.91 -17.82
N GLN A 176 -3.59 -23.23 -18.06
CA GLN A 176 -4.51 -23.83 -19.02
C GLN A 176 -6.01 -23.57 -18.74
N ASP A 177 -6.38 -23.17 -17.52
CA ASP A 177 -7.78 -23.13 -17.07
C ASP A 177 -8.26 -21.78 -16.47
N LYS A 178 -7.63 -20.65 -16.80
CA LYS A 178 -7.96 -19.36 -16.14
C LYS A 178 -8.35 -18.27 -17.15
N ILE A 179 -9.61 -17.85 -17.07
CA ILE A 179 -10.16 -16.74 -17.85
C ILE A 179 -9.85 -15.43 -17.12
N LEU A 180 -9.00 -14.58 -17.72
CA LEU A 180 -8.84 -13.20 -17.32
C LEU A 180 -10.05 -12.42 -17.79
N CYS A 181 -10.82 -11.87 -16.84
CA CYS A 181 -12.04 -11.13 -17.11
C CYS A 181 -11.82 -9.65 -16.80
N ILE A 182 -12.07 -8.81 -17.81
CA ILE A 182 -11.94 -7.36 -17.72
C ILE A 182 -13.28 -6.78 -18.17
N PRO A 183 -14.21 -6.54 -17.24
CA PRO A 183 -15.41 -5.77 -17.54
C PRO A 183 -15.03 -4.39 -18.07
N GLU A 184 -15.82 -3.81 -18.97
CA GLU A 184 -15.61 -2.45 -19.49
C GLU A 184 -15.82 -1.35 -18.42
N ALA A 185 -16.19 -1.74 -17.19
CA ALA A 185 -16.24 -0.87 -16.04
C ALA A 185 -14.83 -0.67 -15.43
N GLY A 186 -14.25 0.52 -15.60
CA GLY A 186 -12.98 0.90 -15.00
C GLY A 186 -11.87 1.18 -16.02
N HIS A 187 -10.75 1.72 -15.52
CA HIS A 187 -9.53 1.91 -16.28
C HIS A 187 -8.59 0.74 -16.02
N PHE A 188 -8.40 -0.09 -17.04
CA PHE A 188 -7.41 -1.16 -17.01
C PHE A 188 -6.05 -0.64 -17.47
N ARG A 189 -5.01 -0.85 -16.65
CA ARG A 189 -3.63 -0.73 -17.09
C ARG A 189 -3.01 -2.10 -17.21
N ALA A 190 -2.17 -2.28 -18.23
CA ALA A 190 -1.50 -3.55 -18.43
C ALA A 190 -0.56 -3.94 -17.27
N GLU A 191 -0.12 -2.98 -16.44
CA GLU A 191 0.64 -3.24 -15.21
C GLU A 191 -0.20 -3.87 -14.08
N ASP A 192 -1.52 -3.68 -14.09
CA ASP A 192 -2.41 -4.16 -13.02
C ASP A 192 -2.47 -5.70 -12.99
N VAL A 193 -2.15 -6.38 -14.09
CA VAL A 193 -2.15 -7.86 -14.17
C VAL A 193 -1.11 -8.52 -13.26
N ARG A 194 -0.22 -7.73 -12.64
CA ARG A 194 0.77 -8.21 -11.68
C ARG A 194 0.14 -8.59 -10.34
N LYS A 195 -1.07 -8.13 -10.05
CA LYS A 195 -1.89 -8.58 -8.90
C LYS A 195 -3.25 -9.03 -9.40
N LEU A 196 -3.54 -10.31 -9.25
CA LEU A 196 -4.78 -10.90 -9.72
C LEU A 196 -5.59 -11.42 -8.55
N VAL A 197 -6.89 -11.18 -8.58
CA VAL A 197 -7.86 -11.74 -7.65
C VAL A 197 -8.70 -12.80 -8.37
N ARG A 198 -8.85 -13.96 -7.74
CA ARG A 198 -9.81 -14.99 -8.13
C ARG A 198 -11.21 -14.56 -7.71
N PHE A 199 -12.19 -14.69 -8.58
CA PHE A 199 -13.58 -14.37 -8.25
C PHE A 199 -14.53 -15.25 -9.05
N ASP A 200 -15.75 -15.40 -8.54
CA ASP A 200 -16.78 -16.22 -9.18
C ASP A 200 -17.51 -15.43 -10.26
N ILE A 201 -17.68 -16.05 -11.43
CA ILE A 201 -18.46 -15.53 -12.57
C ILE A 201 -19.51 -16.58 -12.94
N GLY A 202 -20.68 -16.48 -12.32
CA GLY A 202 -21.74 -17.47 -12.51
C GLY A 202 -21.29 -18.85 -11.97
N GLU A 203 -21.11 -19.83 -12.86
CA GLU A 203 -20.66 -21.18 -12.54
C GLU A 203 -19.15 -21.41 -12.78
N ASN A 204 -18.42 -20.40 -13.27
CA ASN A 204 -17.00 -20.49 -13.60
C ASN A 204 -16.14 -19.62 -12.68
N GLU A 205 -14.87 -19.99 -12.52
CA GLU A 205 -13.87 -19.15 -11.87
C GLU A 205 -13.21 -18.20 -12.88
N GLY A 206 -13.10 -16.93 -12.49
CA GLY A 206 -12.39 -15.90 -13.24
C GLY A 206 -11.24 -15.29 -12.46
N TRP A 207 -10.33 -14.65 -13.18
CA TRP A 207 -9.28 -13.81 -12.61
C TRP A 207 -9.46 -12.38 -13.09
N MET A 208 -9.30 -11.41 -12.20
CA MET A 208 -9.34 -9.99 -12.53
C MET A 208 -8.15 -9.29 -11.89
N PRO A 209 -7.57 -8.25 -12.52
CA PRO A 209 -6.61 -7.40 -11.83
C PRO A 209 -7.24 -6.81 -10.55
N CYS A 210 -6.55 -6.88 -9.42
CA CYS A 210 -7.08 -6.40 -8.13
C CYS A 210 -7.58 -4.95 -8.22
N ARG A 211 -6.80 -4.08 -8.87
CA ARG A 211 -7.17 -2.68 -9.06
C ARG A 211 -8.44 -2.53 -9.91
N HIS A 212 -8.53 -3.29 -11.00
CA HIS A 212 -9.71 -3.30 -11.86
C HIS A 212 -10.95 -3.82 -11.12
N PHE A 213 -10.79 -4.87 -10.30
CA PHE A 213 -11.86 -5.40 -9.45
C PHE A 213 -12.41 -4.34 -8.49
N LEU A 214 -11.54 -3.56 -7.84
CA LEU A 214 -11.95 -2.48 -6.94
C LEU A 214 -12.68 -1.34 -7.67
N GLN A 215 -12.27 -1.03 -8.91
CA GLN A 215 -12.95 -0.06 -9.76
C GLN A 215 -14.32 -0.59 -10.23
N VAL A 216 -14.44 -1.88 -10.54
CA VAL A 216 -15.71 -2.53 -10.85
C VAL A 216 -16.64 -2.48 -9.63
N LEU A 217 -16.16 -2.83 -8.44
CA LEU A 217 -16.93 -2.71 -7.19
C LEU A 217 -17.46 -1.28 -7.00
N ARG A 218 -16.61 -0.26 -7.21
CA ARG A 218 -16.99 1.16 -7.20
C ARG A 218 -18.07 1.50 -8.23
N TYR A 219 -17.93 0.98 -9.44
CA TYR A 219 -18.89 1.21 -10.53
C TYR A 219 -20.26 0.58 -10.21
N LEU A 220 -20.28 -0.68 -9.76
CA LEU A 220 -21.51 -1.38 -9.38
C LEU A 220 -22.23 -0.66 -8.24
N TRP A 221 -21.47 -0.16 -7.27
CA TRP A 221 -21.99 0.66 -6.20
C TRP A 221 -22.66 1.94 -6.72
N GLY A 222 -21.99 2.69 -7.59
CA GLY A 222 -22.53 3.92 -8.18
C GLY A 222 -23.82 3.72 -8.99
N LYS A 223 -24.16 2.48 -9.36
CA LYS A 223 -25.41 2.12 -10.06
C LYS A 223 -26.57 1.72 -9.14
N GLY A 224 -26.41 1.82 -7.82
CA GLY A 224 -27.49 1.64 -6.87
C GLY A 224 -27.64 0.22 -6.34
N ALA A 225 -26.54 -0.54 -6.22
CA ALA A 225 -26.52 -1.70 -5.32
C ALA A 225 -26.91 -1.22 -3.90
N GLN A 226 -27.86 -1.89 -3.25
CA GLN A 226 -28.71 -1.30 -2.19
C GLN A 226 -28.13 -1.24 -0.76
N ASP A 227 -26.83 -1.43 -0.51
CA ASP A 227 -26.30 -1.39 0.87
C ASP A 227 -24.98 -0.61 1.04
N SER A 228 -25.11 0.64 1.49
CA SER A 228 -23.98 1.58 1.56
C SER A 228 -23.00 1.31 2.69
N GLY A 229 -23.41 0.53 3.70
CA GLY A 229 -22.50 0.03 4.73
C GLY A 229 -21.65 -1.09 4.15
N GLN A 230 -22.31 -2.12 3.61
CA GLN A 230 -21.66 -3.33 3.12
C GLN A 230 -20.65 -3.05 2.00
N TYR A 231 -20.88 -2.06 1.14
CA TYR A 231 -19.92 -1.71 0.09
C TYR A 231 -18.58 -1.21 0.63
N HIS A 232 -18.57 -0.29 1.59
CA HIS A 232 -17.32 0.26 2.10
C HIS A 232 -16.54 -0.80 2.87
N ASP A 233 -17.24 -1.68 3.57
CA ASP A 233 -16.64 -2.82 4.26
C ASP A 233 -16.07 -3.82 3.25
N ASN A 234 -16.83 -4.20 2.22
CA ASN A 234 -16.34 -5.08 1.14
C ASN A 234 -15.12 -4.48 0.43
N LEU A 235 -15.14 -3.17 0.14
CA LEU A 235 -14.03 -2.46 -0.48
C LEU A 235 -12.80 -2.47 0.44
N LEU A 236 -12.98 -2.17 1.72
CA LEU A 236 -11.90 -2.15 2.71
C LEU A 236 -11.31 -3.53 2.93
N GLU A 237 -12.14 -4.57 3.05
CA GLU A 237 -11.69 -5.95 3.18
C GLU A 237 -10.94 -6.42 1.92
N SER A 238 -11.42 -6.05 0.73
CA SER A 238 -10.71 -6.32 -0.52
C SER A 238 -9.35 -5.63 -0.57
N LEU A 239 -9.28 -4.34 -0.20
CA LEU A 239 -8.03 -3.59 -0.17
C LEU A 239 -7.01 -4.20 0.80
N ILE A 240 -7.45 -4.59 2.00
CA ILE A 240 -6.61 -5.26 3.00
C ILE A 240 -6.17 -6.64 2.50
N GLY A 241 -7.09 -7.40 1.89
CA GLY A 241 -6.84 -8.74 1.36
C GLY A 241 -5.84 -8.75 0.21
N PHE A 242 -5.84 -7.72 -0.63
CA PHE A 242 -4.90 -7.56 -1.76
C PHE A 242 -3.59 -6.86 -1.36
N GLU A 243 -3.40 -6.60 -0.07
CA GLU A 243 -2.27 -5.86 0.49
C GLU A 243 -2.08 -4.48 -0.17
N MET A 244 -3.20 -3.82 -0.50
CA MET A 244 -3.27 -2.44 -1.00
C MET A 244 -3.45 -1.48 0.19
N TYR A 245 -2.46 -1.49 1.09
CA TYR A 245 -2.59 -0.87 2.42
C TYR A 245 -2.67 0.65 2.38
N GLY A 246 -2.01 1.31 1.41
CA GLY A 246 -2.07 2.75 1.28
C GLY A 246 -3.47 3.26 0.94
N GLU A 247 -4.11 2.58 -0.01
CA GLU A 247 -5.50 2.80 -0.38
C GLU A 247 -6.47 2.44 0.77
N ALA A 248 -6.22 1.32 1.46
CA ALA A 248 -7.00 0.91 2.63
C ALA A 248 -6.96 1.96 3.75
N GLU A 249 -5.78 2.48 4.05
CA GLU A 249 -5.58 3.55 5.04
C GLU A 249 -6.30 4.83 4.62
N SER A 250 -6.19 5.23 3.35
CA SER A 250 -6.93 6.39 2.84
C SER A 250 -8.44 6.21 2.99
N LEU A 251 -8.96 5.00 2.79
CA LEU A 251 -10.38 4.70 2.97
C LEU A 251 -10.79 4.77 4.44
N CYS A 252 -10.01 4.21 5.37
CA CYS A 252 -10.28 4.31 6.82
C CYS A 252 -10.36 5.77 7.28
N ARG A 253 -9.44 6.62 6.82
CA ARG A 253 -9.42 8.06 7.16
C ARG A 253 -10.65 8.79 6.65
N TRP A 254 -11.17 8.39 5.50
CA TRP A 254 -12.43 8.92 5.00
C TRP A 254 -13.63 8.37 5.79
N LEU A 255 -13.65 7.07 6.11
CA LEU A 255 -14.75 6.45 6.85
C LEU A 255 -14.90 7.01 8.26
N GLY A 256 -13.80 7.36 8.92
CA GLY A 256 -13.79 7.88 10.29
C GLY A 256 -14.82 8.99 10.55
N PRO A 257 -14.67 10.17 9.94
CA PRO A 257 -15.59 11.29 10.13
C PRO A 257 -16.92 11.16 9.36
N ASN A 258 -17.04 10.26 8.38
CA ASN A 258 -18.21 10.21 7.48
C ASN A 258 -19.17 9.05 7.76
N ARG A 259 -18.78 8.07 8.58
CA ARG A 259 -19.51 6.82 8.81
C ARG A 259 -19.34 6.35 10.26
N ASN A 260 -18.48 5.36 10.47
CA ASN A 260 -18.26 4.71 11.75
C ASN A 260 -16.80 4.85 12.14
N GLU A 261 -16.54 5.77 13.07
CA GLU A 261 -15.20 6.11 13.52
C GLU A 261 -14.50 4.95 14.23
N GLU A 262 -15.21 4.26 15.13
CA GLU A 262 -14.69 3.11 15.87
C GLU A 262 -14.26 2.00 14.89
N HIS A 263 -15.12 1.64 13.94
CA HIS A 263 -14.80 0.64 12.92
C HIS A 263 -13.59 1.06 12.08
N ALA A 264 -13.55 2.31 11.63
CA ALA A 264 -12.44 2.84 10.86
C ALA A 264 -11.12 2.79 11.65
N TRP A 265 -11.14 3.08 12.95
CA TRP A 265 -9.97 3.03 13.83
C TRP A 265 -9.49 1.59 14.03
N LYS A 266 -10.39 0.63 14.23
CA LYS A 266 -10.03 -0.80 14.35
C LYS A 266 -9.31 -1.28 13.09
N ARG A 267 -9.87 -0.97 11.92
CA ARG A 267 -9.27 -1.34 10.63
C ARG A 267 -7.95 -0.61 10.37
N LEU A 268 -7.85 0.67 10.73
CA LEU A 268 -6.62 1.44 10.62
C LEU A 268 -5.51 0.86 11.52
N ALA A 269 -5.80 0.53 12.78
CA ALA A 269 -4.85 -0.10 13.68
C ALA A 269 -4.35 -1.45 13.13
N HIS A 270 -5.25 -2.26 12.56
CA HIS A 270 -4.86 -3.49 11.86
C HIS A 270 -3.92 -3.22 10.67
N ILE A 271 -4.20 -2.21 9.83
CA ILE A 271 -3.35 -1.82 8.70
C ILE A 271 -1.97 -1.34 9.19
N LEU A 272 -1.91 -0.51 10.23
CA LEU A 272 -0.66 0.00 10.81
C LEU A 272 0.20 -1.15 11.35
N SER A 273 -0.42 -2.13 12.02
CA SER A 273 0.27 -3.34 12.48
C SER A 273 0.86 -4.13 11.30
N ARG A 274 0.08 -4.38 10.23
CA ARG A 274 0.51 -5.15 9.05
C ARG A 274 1.60 -4.45 8.23
N THR A 275 1.60 -3.12 8.25
CA THR A 275 2.61 -2.28 7.59
C THR A 275 3.88 -2.08 8.41
N GLY A 276 3.90 -2.52 9.68
CA GLY A 276 5.06 -2.37 10.56
C GLY A 276 5.18 -0.98 11.21
N ARG A 277 4.15 -0.13 11.06
CA ARG A 277 4.05 1.19 11.72
C ARG A 277 3.56 1.02 13.16
N LEU A 278 4.32 0.26 13.95
CA LEU A 278 3.91 -0.28 15.25
C LEU A 278 3.70 0.79 16.32
N LYS A 279 4.55 1.82 16.36
CA LYS A 279 4.40 2.94 17.30
C LYS A 279 3.12 3.73 17.04
N GLU A 280 2.78 3.95 15.77
CA GLU A 280 1.55 4.63 15.38
C GLU A 280 0.31 3.76 15.67
N CYS A 281 0.42 2.45 15.45
CA CYS A 281 -0.61 1.48 15.84
C CYS A 281 -0.88 1.53 17.34
N ALA A 282 0.16 1.46 18.17
CA ALA A 282 0.05 1.54 19.63
C ALA A 282 -0.59 2.85 20.08
N SER A 283 -0.13 3.99 19.55
CA SER A 283 -0.68 5.31 19.88
C SER A 283 -2.15 5.45 19.44
N LEU A 284 -2.53 4.91 18.29
CA LEU A 284 -3.94 4.87 17.86
C LEU A 284 -4.79 4.00 18.81
N CYS A 285 -4.27 2.85 19.23
CA CYS A 285 -4.96 1.97 20.17
C CYS A 285 -5.11 2.60 21.56
N GLU A 286 -4.11 3.31 22.07
CA GLU A 286 -4.23 4.06 23.34
C GLU A 286 -5.38 5.08 23.27
N ARG A 287 -5.42 5.89 22.21
CA ARG A 287 -6.53 6.81 21.96
C ARG A 287 -7.86 6.07 21.79
N GLY A 288 -7.83 4.89 21.19
CA GLY A 288 -9.00 4.01 21.02
C GLY A 288 -9.54 3.50 22.36
N ILE A 289 -8.67 3.12 23.30
CA ILE A 289 -9.03 2.69 24.66
C ILE A 289 -9.67 3.85 25.45
N GLU A 290 -9.13 5.05 25.31
CA GLU A 290 -9.68 6.24 25.98
C GLU A 290 -11.06 6.61 25.44
N LYS A 291 -11.23 6.54 24.11
CA LYS A 291 -12.45 6.98 23.44
C LYS A 291 -13.55 5.93 23.40
N TYR A 292 -13.18 4.65 23.29
CA TYR A 292 -14.08 3.49 23.18
C TYR A 292 -13.72 2.47 24.28
N PRO A 293 -14.01 2.78 25.55
CA PRO A 293 -13.53 1.99 26.69
C PRO A 293 -14.07 0.56 26.74
N ASP A 294 -15.19 0.27 26.07
CA ASP A 294 -15.84 -1.04 26.00
C ASP A 294 -15.36 -1.89 24.81
N GLU A 295 -14.48 -1.36 23.95
CA GLU A 295 -13.95 -2.09 22.79
C GLU A 295 -12.63 -2.81 23.13
N ARG A 296 -12.73 -4.13 23.26
CA ARG A 296 -11.61 -5.03 23.61
C ARG A 296 -10.52 -5.15 22.54
N PHE A 297 -10.83 -4.79 21.29
CA PHE A 297 -9.86 -4.84 20.20
C PHE A 297 -8.66 -3.93 20.44
N PHE A 298 -8.86 -2.73 20.98
CA PHE A 298 -7.77 -1.76 21.12
C PHE A 298 -6.69 -2.18 22.13
N PRO A 299 -7.02 -2.67 23.35
CA PRO A 299 -6.01 -3.23 24.25
C PRO A 299 -5.21 -4.38 23.63
N ALA A 300 -5.87 -5.36 23.01
CA ALA A 300 -5.20 -6.52 22.43
C ALA A 300 -4.30 -6.12 21.24
N CYS A 301 -4.82 -5.31 20.32
CA CYS A 301 -4.07 -4.85 19.16
C CYS A 301 -2.89 -3.96 19.55
N GLY A 302 -3.09 -3.02 20.48
CA GLY A 302 -2.04 -2.13 21.00
C GLY A 302 -0.94 -2.90 21.72
N ALA A 303 -1.30 -3.85 22.60
CA ALA A 303 -0.33 -4.67 23.32
C ALA A 303 0.52 -5.52 22.38
N LYS A 304 -0.10 -6.12 21.36
CA LYS A 304 0.61 -6.84 20.31
C LYS A 304 1.58 -5.93 19.55
N ALA A 305 1.16 -4.73 19.16
CA ALA A 305 2.02 -3.77 18.47
C ALA A 305 3.22 -3.35 19.33
N LEU A 306 3.02 -3.14 20.63
CA LEU A 306 4.09 -2.83 21.58
C LEU A 306 5.08 -4.00 21.73
N LEU A 307 4.59 -5.24 21.86
CA LEU A 307 5.44 -6.44 21.89
C LEU A 307 6.28 -6.59 20.63
N ASP A 308 5.64 -6.46 19.46
CA ASP A 308 6.32 -6.59 18.17
C ASP A 308 7.34 -5.44 17.95
N ALA A 309 7.15 -4.29 18.62
CA ALA A 309 8.10 -3.17 18.67
C ALA A 309 9.21 -3.32 19.73
N GLY A 310 9.17 -4.38 20.54
CA GLY A 310 10.13 -4.63 21.64
C GLY A 310 9.86 -3.85 22.92
N LEU A 311 8.73 -3.14 23.03
CA LEU A 311 8.33 -2.33 24.19
C LEU A 311 7.56 -3.18 25.21
N LYS A 312 8.28 -4.12 25.83
CA LYS A 312 7.69 -5.15 26.71
C LYS A 312 7.01 -4.60 27.97
N ASP A 313 7.57 -3.56 28.59
CA ASP A 313 7.02 -3.03 29.85
C ASP A 313 5.75 -2.21 29.60
N GLU A 314 5.68 -1.46 28.50
CA GLU A 314 4.46 -0.81 28.00
C GLU A 314 3.39 -1.86 27.67
N ALA A 315 3.77 -2.93 26.95
CA ALA A 315 2.84 -4.01 26.63
C ALA A 315 2.29 -4.69 27.90
N ARG A 316 3.14 -4.97 28.89
CA ARG A 316 2.72 -5.56 30.18
C ARG A 316 1.67 -4.69 30.88
N ARG A 317 1.89 -3.37 30.90
CA ARG A 317 0.92 -2.43 31.51
C ARG A 317 -0.41 -2.43 30.76
N MET A 318 -0.38 -2.40 29.43
CA MET A 318 -1.59 -2.44 28.62
C MET A 318 -2.36 -3.75 28.77
N ILE A 319 -1.66 -4.89 28.82
CA ILE A 319 -2.28 -6.21 29.01
C ILE A 319 -2.94 -6.32 30.39
N ALA A 320 -2.24 -5.90 31.45
CA ALA A 320 -2.78 -5.93 32.81
C ALA A 320 -4.06 -5.07 32.93
N ALA A 321 -4.03 -3.83 32.42
CA ALA A 321 -5.20 -2.95 32.40
C ALA A 321 -6.34 -3.52 31.52
N GLY A 322 -5.98 -4.16 30.40
CA GLY A 322 -6.93 -4.83 29.52
C GLY A 322 -7.64 -5.99 30.21
N LEU A 323 -6.91 -6.90 30.87
CA LEU A 323 -7.47 -8.05 31.59
C LEU A 323 -8.26 -7.66 32.85
N GLU A 324 -7.90 -6.54 33.48
CA GLU A 324 -8.69 -5.97 34.58
C GLU A 324 -10.06 -5.49 34.09
N ARG A 325 -10.15 -4.99 32.86
CA ARG A 325 -11.42 -4.52 32.27
C ARG A 325 -12.20 -5.61 31.56
N PHE A 326 -11.51 -6.44 30.78
CA PHE A 326 -12.06 -7.50 29.93
C PHE A 326 -11.59 -8.85 30.46
N HIS A 327 -12.24 -9.30 31.54
CA HIS A 327 -11.90 -10.57 32.18
C HIS A 327 -12.09 -11.75 31.21
N GLY A 328 -11.08 -12.62 31.11
CA GLY A 328 -11.13 -13.81 30.25
C GLY A 328 -10.98 -13.52 28.75
N ASP A 329 -10.40 -12.37 28.38
CA ASP A 329 -10.10 -12.06 26.99
C ASP A 329 -8.93 -12.93 26.48
N GLU A 330 -9.24 -13.87 25.58
CA GLU A 330 -8.30 -14.88 25.08
C GLU A 330 -7.06 -14.25 24.41
N ASP A 331 -7.25 -13.18 23.63
CA ASP A 331 -6.16 -12.50 22.93
C ASP A 331 -5.18 -11.86 23.94
N LEU A 332 -5.69 -11.19 24.96
CA LEU A 332 -4.86 -10.59 26.01
C LEU A 332 -4.17 -11.64 26.89
N GLU A 333 -4.84 -12.76 27.19
CA GLU A 333 -4.25 -13.89 27.91
C GLU A 333 -3.10 -14.52 27.10
N GLU A 334 -3.28 -14.73 25.80
CA GLU A 334 -2.22 -15.23 24.91
C GLU A 334 -1.02 -14.28 24.88
N LEU A 335 -1.26 -12.98 24.76
CA LEU A 335 -0.20 -11.98 24.74
C LEU A 335 0.57 -11.92 26.08
N SER A 336 -0.10 -12.15 27.20
CA SER A 336 0.52 -12.24 28.53
C SER A 336 1.57 -13.36 28.61
N LEU A 337 1.31 -14.49 27.95
CA LEU A 337 2.24 -15.63 27.88
C LEU A 337 3.50 -15.34 27.04
N ARG A 338 3.49 -14.28 26.21
CA ARG A 338 4.61 -13.88 25.35
C ARG A 338 5.59 -12.90 26.00
N LEU A 339 5.25 -12.33 27.16
CA LEU A 339 6.09 -11.38 27.90
C LEU A 339 7.30 -12.07 28.53
#